data_AF-A0A960A3Q2-F1
#
_entry.id   AF-A0A960A3Q2-F1
#
_cell.length_a   1.000
_cell.length_b   1.000
_cell.length_c   1.000
_cell.angle_alpha   90.00
_cell.angle_beta   90.00
_cell.angle_gamma   90.00
#
_symmetry.space_group_name_H-M   'P 1'
#
loop_
_entity.id
_entity.type
_entity.pdbx_description
1 polymer ?
#
loop_
_entity_poly.entity_id
_entity_poly.type
_entity_poly.pdbx_seq_one_letter_code
_entity_poly.pdbx_strand_id
1 'polypeptide(L)'
;MLTIDDLRALPKVALHDHLDGGLRPETVIEHCAEVGHALPTTDPAELGRWFFEAADSGSLVRYLETFGHTVAAMQTREHLVRVAREFVVDQALDGV
;
A
#
# COMPACT_ATOMS: atom_id res chain seq x y z
N MET A 1 2.66 29.56 -5.38
CA MET A 1 2.89 28.24 -4.74
C MET A 1 2.05 27.24 -5.52
N LEU A 2 2.58 26.06 -5.85
CA LEU A 2 1.83 25.04 -6.57
C LEU A 2 0.78 24.40 -5.65
N THR A 3 -0.40 24.13 -6.18
CA THR A 3 -1.47 23.37 -5.52
C THR A 3 -1.32 21.86 -5.78
N ILE A 4 -2.06 21.01 -5.07
CA ILE A 4 -2.10 19.57 -5.37
C ILE A 4 -2.61 19.32 -6.79
N ASP A 5 -3.59 20.10 -7.25
CA ASP A 5 -4.14 19.97 -8.60
C ASP A 5 -3.09 20.33 -9.66
N ASP A 6 -2.26 21.35 -9.41
CA ASP A 6 -1.12 21.67 -10.28
C ASP A 6 -0.12 20.50 -10.35
N LEU A 7 0.14 19.82 -9.23
CA LEU A 7 1.05 18.68 -9.17
C LEU A 7 0.48 17.45 -9.89
N ARG A 8 -0.83 17.19 -9.76
CA ARG A 8 -1.53 16.10 -10.45
C ARG A 8 -1.55 16.29 -11.96
N ALA A 9 -1.66 17.53 -12.44
CA ALA A 9 -1.68 17.85 -13.88
C ALA A 9 -0.33 17.64 -14.59
N LEU A 10 0.78 17.49 -13.85
CA LEU A 10 2.08 17.22 -14.45
C LEU A 10 2.11 15.82 -15.12
N PRO A 11 2.76 15.67 -16.30
CA PRO A 11 2.92 14.39 -16.99
C PRO A 11 4.01 13.55 -16.29
N LYS A 12 3.67 13.00 -15.13
CA LYS A 12 4.61 12.27 -14.27
C LYS A 12 4.90 10.89 -14.86
N VAL A 13 6.04 10.34 -14.46
CA VAL A 13 6.43 8.97 -14.77
C VAL A 13 6.99 8.36 -13.48
N ALA A 14 6.37 7.28 -13.00
CA ALA A 14 6.92 6.47 -11.91
C ALA A 14 7.78 5.34 -12.49
N LEU A 15 9.10 5.42 -12.30
CA LEU A 15 10.05 4.41 -12.76
C LEU A 15 10.36 3.35 -11.71
N HIS A 16 10.15 3.68 -10.44
CA HIS A 16 10.38 2.79 -9.31
C HIS A 16 9.19 2.90 -8.37
N ASP A 17 8.33 1.89 -8.39
CA ASP A 17 7.23 1.77 -7.46
C ASP A 17 6.93 0.28 -7.21
N HIS A 18 6.60 -0.03 -5.96
CA HIS A 18 6.39 -1.39 -5.49
C HIS A 18 4.89 -1.64 -5.33
N LEU A 19 4.32 -2.41 -6.25
CA LEU A 19 2.92 -2.84 -6.17
C LEU A 19 2.61 -3.51 -4.83
N ASP A 20 3.55 -4.31 -4.32
CA ASP A 20 3.46 -5.05 -3.06
C ASP A 20 3.72 -4.19 -1.80
N GLY A 21 4.12 -2.93 -1.98
CA GLY A 21 4.25 -1.93 -0.92
C GLY A 21 3.14 -0.86 -0.93
N GLY A 22 2.28 -0.85 -1.95
CA GLY A 22 1.26 0.21 -2.17
C GLY A 22 -0.18 -0.18 -1.86
N LEU A 23 -0.40 -1.24 -1.06
CA LEU A 23 -1.75 -1.71 -0.75
C LEU A 23 -2.49 -0.73 0.18
N ARG A 24 -3.79 -0.56 -0.06
CA ARG A 24 -4.68 0.19 0.85
C ARG A 24 -4.85 -0.58 2.17
N PRO A 25 -4.84 0.08 3.34
CA PRO A 25 -5.00 -0.59 4.63
C PRO A 25 -6.27 -1.45 4.73
N GLU A 26 -7.39 -0.97 4.17
CA GLU A 26 -8.66 -1.71 4.14
C GLU A 26 -8.52 -3.02 3.36
N THR A 27 -7.86 -2.99 2.21
CA THR A 27 -7.61 -4.18 1.38
C THR A 27 -6.69 -5.17 2.11
N VAL A 28 -5.66 -4.70 2.81
CA VAL A 28 -4.79 -5.57 3.64
C VAL A 28 -5.61 -6.27 4.73
N ILE A 29 -6.46 -5.53 5.44
CA ILE A 29 -7.32 -6.09 6.50
C ILE A 29 -8.26 -7.15 5.96
N GLU A 30 -8.96 -6.87 4.86
CA GLU A 30 -9.89 -7.80 4.23
C GLU A 30 -9.17 -9.07 3.76
N HIS A 31 -8.05 -8.93 3.03
CA HIS A 31 -7.31 -10.07 2.52
C HIS A 31 -6.67 -10.92 3.62
N CYS A 32 -6.07 -10.30 4.63
CA CYS A 32 -5.49 -11.02 5.77
C CYS A 32 -6.56 -11.76 6.58
N ALA A 33 -7.76 -11.20 6.74
CA ALA A 33 -8.87 -11.90 7.38
C ALA A 33 -9.29 -13.16 6.61
N GLU A 34 -9.36 -13.09 5.27
CA GLU A 34 -9.70 -14.23 4.41
C GLU A 34 -8.65 -15.37 4.47
N VAL A 35 -7.36 -15.04 4.60
CA VAL A 35 -6.27 -16.04 4.67
C VAL A 35 -5.90 -16.45 6.09
N GLY A 36 -6.54 -15.88 7.12
CA GLY A 36 -6.24 -16.17 8.53
C GLY A 36 -4.89 -15.63 8.99
N HIS A 37 -4.37 -14.57 8.37
CA HIS A 37 -3.12 -13.90 8.76
C HIS A 37 -3.37 -12.83 9.81
N ALA A 38 -2.59 -12.84 10.89
CA ALA A 38 -2.72 -11.87 11.97
C ALA A 38 -2.10 -10.52 11.61
N LEU A 39 -2.82 -9.44 11.91
CA LEU A 39 -2.36 -8.06 11.79
C LEU A 39 -2.17 -7.45 13.19
N PRO A 40 -1.30 -6.42 13.34
CA PRO A 40 -1.13 -5.71 14.60
C PRO A 40 -2.39 -4.96 15.05
N THR A 41 -3.26 -4.61 14.10
CA THR A 41 -4.59 -4.01 14.32
C THR A 41 -5.48 -4.29 13.10
N THR A 42 -6.79 -4.17 13.28
CA THR A 42 -7.79 -4.26 12.19
C THR A 42 -8.54 -2.93 11.99
N ASP A 43 -8.12 -1.86 12.66
CA ASP A 43 -8.55 -0.49 12.33
C ASP A 43 -7.70 0.04 11.16
N PRO A 44 -8.30 0.45 10.02
CA PRO A 44 -7.54 0.90 8.85
C PRO A 44 -6.65 2.11 9.12
N ALA A 45 -7.09 3.03 9.98
CA ALA A 45 -6.34 4.25 10.26
C ALA A 45 -5.13 3.95 11.18
N GLU A 46 -5.30 3.08 12.17
CA GLU A 46 -4.19 2.58 12.99
C GLU A 46 -3.21 1.76 12.18
N LEU A 47 -3.69 0.87 11.30
CA LEU A 47 -2.82 0.06 10.45
C LEU A 47 -2.00 0.92 9.49
N GLY A 48 -2.63 1.92 8.86
CA GLY A 48 -1.95 2.88 8.00
C GLY A 48 -0.87 3.67 8.76
N ARG A 49 -1.17 4.14 9.97
CA ARG A 49 -0.15 4.80 10.83
C ARG A 49 0.99 3.85 11.19
N TRP A 50 0.70 2.61 11.53
CA TRP A 50 1.71 1.62 11.87
C TRP A 50 2.68 1.34 10.71
N PHE A 51 2.16 1.18 9.48
CA PHE A 51 3.01 1.05 8.29
C PHE A 51 3.86 2.30 8.07
N PHE A 52 3.28 3.50 8.19
CA PHE A 52 4.00 4.77 8.04
C PHE A 52 5.13 4.91 9.06
N GLU A 53 4.87 4.66 10.34
CA GLU A 53 5.87 4.74 11.41
C GLU A 53 7.01 3.72 11.22
N ALA A 54 6.71 2.52 10.72
CA ALA A 54 7.73 1.54 10.39
C ALA A 54 8.60 1.99 9.21
N ALA A 55 7.99 2.59 8.18
CA ALA A 55 8.70 3.12 7.01
C ALA A 55 9.56 4.35 7.35
N ASP A 56 9.07 5.23 8.24
CA ASP A 56 9.78 6.44 8.70
C ASP A 56 10.78 6.15 9.85
N SER A 57 10.95 4.89 10.24
CA SER A 57 11.77 4.51 11.42
C SER A 57 13.29 4.72 11.27
N GLY A 58 13.77 5.07 10.07
CA GLY A 58 15.20 5.16 9.75
C GLY A 58 15.92 3.80 9.67
N SER A 59 15.19 2.68 9.72
CA SER A 59 15.73 1.32 9.60
C SER A 59 15.15 0.59 8.41
N LEU A 60 16.00 0.25 7.44
CA LEU A 60 15.62 -0.57 6.30
C LEU A 60 15.04 -1.92 6.74
N VAL A 61 15.58 -2.51 7.80
CA VAL A 61 15.09 -3.80 8.32
C VAL A 61 13.65 -3.66 8.79
N ARG A 62 13.33 -2.62 9.58
CA ARG A 62 11.96 -2.39 10.06
C ARG A 62 10.99 -2.08 8.93
N TYR A 63 11.43 -1.34 7.92
CA TYR A 63 10.63 -1.13 6.71
C TYR A 63 10.29 -2.45 6.02
N LEU A 64 11.30 -3.31 5.79
CA LEU A 64 11.12 -4.58 5.09
C LEU A 64 10.31 -5.62 5.90
N GLU A 65 10.35 -5.58 7.23
CA GLU A 65 9.53 -6.45 8.09
C GLU A 65 8.03 -6.29 7.80
N THR A 66 7.59 -5.08 7.43
CA THR A 66 6.17 -4.81 7.15
C THR A 66 5.64 -5.55 5.91
N PHE A 67 6.52 -5.91 4.96
CA PHE A 67 6.14 -6.67 3.76
C PHE A 67 5.64 -8.07 4.10
N GLY A 68 5.95 -8.60 5.29
CA GLY A 68 5.36 -9.86 5.75
C GLY A 68 3.83 -9.82 5.76
N HIS A 69 3.22 -8.66 6.00
CA HIS A 69 1.76 -8.51 5.99
C HIS A 69 1.21 -8.30 4.57
N THR A 70 1.85 -7.45 3.75
CA THR A 70 1.35 -7.19 2.40
C THR A 70 1.53 -8.39 1.48
N VAL A 71 2.62 -9.15 1.61
CA VAL A 71 2.81 -10.41 0.90
C VAL A 71 1.74 -11.43 1.33
N ALA A 72 1.47 -11.57 2.62
CA ALA A 72 0.41 -12.46 3.11
C ALA A 72 -0.99 -12.08 2.56
N ALA A 73 -1.24 -10.78 2.35
CA ALA A 73 -2.46 -10.27 1.73
C ALA A 73 -2.59 -10.55 0.23
N MET A 74 -1.57 -11.11 -0.44
CA MET A 74 -1.54 -11.32 -1.89
C MET A 74 -1.32 -12.78 -2.29
N GLN A 75 -1.75 -13.74 -1.47
CA GLN A 75 -1.48 -15.17 -1.71
C GLN A 75 -2.50 -15.86 -2.64
N THR A 76 -3.53 -15.16 -3.10
CA THR A 76 -4.52 -15.69 -4.05
C THR A 76 -4.53 -14.87 -5.35
N ARG A 77 -5.03 -15.49 -6.44
CA ARG A 77 -5.18 -14.82 -7.73
C ARG A 77 -6.12 -13.62 -7.62
N GLU A 78 -7.21 -13.78 -6.88
CA GLU A 78 -8.25 -12.77 -6.69
C GLU A 78 -7.68 -11.55 -5.94
N HIS A 79 -6.88 -11.78 -4.90
CA HIS A 79 -6.17 -10.73 -4.17
C HIS A 79 -5.19 -9.97 -5.06
N LEU A 80 -4.34 -10.69 -5.80
CA LEU A 80 -3.39 -10.09 -6.73
C LEU A 80 -4.08 -9.20 -7.79
N VAL A 81 -5.19 -9.67 -8.35
CA VAL A 81 -5.97 -8.92 -9.34
C VAL A 81 -6.54 -7.63 -8.73
N ARG A 82 -7.07 -7.71 -7.51
CA ARG A 82 -7.61 -6.52 -6.83
C ARG A 82 -6.51 -5.51 -6.52
N VAL A 83 -5.41 -5.95 -5.92
CA VAL A 83 -4.27 -5.07 -5.58
C VAL A 83 -3.71 -4.40 -6.82
N ALA A 84 -3.49 -5.14 -7.92
CA ALA A 84 -3.01 -4.56 -9.17
C ALA A 84 -3.98 -3.53 -9.76
N ARG A 85 -5.30 -3.76 -9.65
CA ARG A 85 -6.31 -2.80 -10.08
C ARG A 85 -6.29 -1.53 -9.22
N GLU A 86 -6.25 -1.67 -7.91
CA GLU A 86 -6.21 -0.54 -6.97
C GLU A 86 -4.96 0.30 -7.18
N PHE A 87 -3.79 -0.34 -7.33
CA PHE A 87 -2.52 0.32 -7.64
C PHE A 87 -2.62 1.23 -8.88
N VAL A 88 -3.16 0.72 -10.00
CA VAL A 88 -3.31 1.52 -11.22
C VAL A 88 -4.33 2.65 -11.07
N VAL A 89 -5.42 2.42 -10.33
CA VAL A 89 -6.40 3.48 -10.04
C VAL A 89 -5.78 4.60 -9.22
N ASP A 90 -4.97 4.28 -8.21
CA ASP A 90 -4.33 5.25 -7.34
C ASP A 90 -3.26 6.05 -8.10
N GLN A 91 -2.44 5.40 -8.93
CA GLN A 91 -1.50 6.10 -9.83
C GLN A 91 -2.22 7.07 -10.76
N ALA A 92 -3.33 6.66 -11.37
CA ALA A 92 -4.11 7.53 -12.25
C ALA A 92 -4.73 8.73 -11.51
N LEU A 93 -5.18 8.54 -10.26
CA LEU A 93 -5.70 9.63 -9.41
C LEU A 93 -4.62 10.63 -8.99
N ASP A 94 -3.37 10.16 -8.88
CA ASP A 94 -2.20 11.01 -8.64
C ASP A 94 -1.61 11.62 -9.93
N GLY A 95 -2.15 11.24 -11.10
CA GLY A 95 -1.75 11.78 -12.40
C GLY A 95 -0.40 11.23 -12.88
N VAL A 96 -0.10 9.98 -12.53
CA VAL A 96 1.01 9.17 -13.05
C VAL A 96 0.53 8.33 -14.22
#